data_AF-A0A3B1J5X8-F1
#
_entry.id   AF-A0A3B1J5X8-F1
#
_cell.length_a   1.000
_cell.length_b   1.000
_cell.length_c   1.000
_cell.angle_alpha   90.00
_cell.angle_beta   90.00
_cell.angle_gamma   90.00
#
_symmetry.space_group_name_H-M   'P 1'
#
loop_
_entity.id
_entity.type
_entity.pdbx_description
1 polymer ?
#
loop_
_entity_poly.entity_id
_entity_poly.type
_entity_poly.pdbx_seq_one_letter_code
_entity_poly.pdbx_strand_id
1 'polypeptide(L)'
;NKILDAEGQVTVLLQLKLQQRHTREDLIRQGIMPPLKSPAAFHEQRRSLERAKTEDYLKRKIRNRPARSELVRMHILEETCAEASLQVKQIMLKRARLADDLNDKLSQRPGPMELIQKNIIPVPSSIRQVLIGTVIQHIHTH
;
A
#
# COMPACT_ATOMS: atom_id res chain seq x y z
N ASN A 1 12.16 -1.81 -72.37
CA ASN A 1 11.00 -1.14 -71.73
C ASN A 1 10.51 -1.82 -70.45
N LYS A 2 10.42 -3.16 -70.34
CA LYS A 2 10.04 -3.83 -69.07
C LYS A 2 10.90 -3.56 -67.83
N ILE A 3 12.19 -3.24 -68.00
CA ILE A 3 13.13 -2.97 -66.89
C ILE A 3 12.82 -1.60 -66.24
N LEU A 4 12.44 -0.61 -67.05
CA LEU A 4 12.03 0.73 -66.58
C LEU A 4 10.70 0.67 -65.82
N ASP A 5 9.79 -0.23 -66.21
CA ASP A 5 8.51 -0.45 -65.53
C ASP A 5 8.68 -1.08 -64.15
N ALA A 6 9.67 -1.97 -63.98
CA ALA A 6 9.98 -2.60 -62.69
C ALA A 6 10.64 -1.61 -61.70
N GLU A 7 11.57 -0.78 -62.18
CA GLU A 7 12.19 0.28 -61.38
C GLU A 7 11.15 1.34 -60.94
N GLY A 8 10.23 1.70 -61.84
CA GLY A 8 9.08 2.56 -61.53
C GLY A 8 8.15 1.98 -60.47
N GLN A 9 7.89 0.66 -60.48
CA GLN A 9 7.07 0.02 -59.45
C GLN A 9 7.78 -0.06 -58.09
N VAL A 10 9.09 -0.34 -58.08
CA VAL A 10 9.89 -0.40 -56.85
C VAL A 10 9.94 0.96 -56.15
N THR A 11 10.11 2.05 -56.92
CA THR A 11 10.12 3.42 -56.38
C THR A 11 8.78 3.81 -55.76
N VAL A 12 7.67 3.49 -56.41
CA VAL A 12 6.31 3.73 -55.89
C VAL A 12 6.04 2.93 -54.60
N LEU A 13 6.42 1.65 -54.56
CA LEU A 13 6.24 0.81 -53.37
C LEU A 13 7.08 1.33 -52.19
N LEU A 14 8.33 1.72 -52.45
CA LEU A 14 9.20 2.30 -51.43
C LEU A 14 8.61 3.59 -50.85
N GLN A 15 8.07 4.47 -51.69
CA GLN A 15 7.44 5.71 -51.24
C GLN A 15 6.27 5.44 -50.28
N LEU A 16 5.41 4.46 -50.59
CA LEU A 16 4.32 4.05 -49.72
C LEU A 16 4.83 3.49 -48.38
N LYS A 17 5.86 2.64 -48.40
CA LYS A 17 6.46 2.07 -47.18
C LYS A 17 7.12 3.13 -46.30
N LEU A 18 7.72 4.15 -46.90
CA LEU A 18 8.32 5.27 -46.16
C LEU A 18 7.25 6.18 -45.54
N GLN A 19 6.08 6.34 -46.15
CA GLN A 19 4.95 7.07 -45.57
C GLN A 19 4.32 6.33 -44.38
N GLN A 20 4.24 5.00 -44.47
CA GLN A 20 3.67 4.15 -43.41
C GLN A 20 4.66 3.79 -42.30
N ARG A 21 5.89 4.34 -42.32
CA ARG A 21 6.91 4.00 -41.33
C ARG A 21 6.58 4.64 -39.98
N HIS A 22 6.89 3.92 -38.89
CA HIS A 22 6.82 4.46 -37.55
C HIS A 22 7.92 5.48 -37.31
N THR A 23 7.67 6.44 -36.41
CA THR A 23 8.70 7.40 -36.00
C THR A 23 9.80 6.67 -35.24
N ARG A 24 11.00 7.27 -35.25
CA ARG A 24 12.13 6.69 -34.53
C ARG A 24 11.89 6.67 -33.02
N GLU A 25 11.19 7.68 -32.51
CA GLU A 25 10.77 7.81 -31.12
C GLU A 25 9.85 6.65 -30.72
N ASP A 26 8.86 6.32 -31.55
CA ASP A 26 7.92 5.21 -31.29
C ASP A 26 8.64 3.87 -31.25
N LEU A 27 9.56 3.63 -32.18
CA LEU A 27 10.36 2.40 -32.23
C LEU A 27 11.27 2.26 -30.99
N ILE A 28 11.74 3.35 -30.40
CA ILE A 28 12.49 3.33 -29.14
C ILE A 28 11.56 3.05 -27.96
N ARG A 29 10.38 3.65 -27.91
CA ARG A 29 9.37 3.39 -26.87
C ARG A 29 8.95 1.93 -26.84
N GLN A 30 8.84 1.29 -28.00
CA GLN A 30 8.55 -0.13 -28.14
C GLN A 30 9.77 -1.04 -27.88
N GLY A 31 10.96 -0.47 -27.67
CA GLY A 31 12.18 -1.23 -27.40
C GLY A 31 12.81 -1.90 -28.62
N ILE A 32 12.39 -1.53 -29.84
CA ILE A 32 12.94 -2.07 -31.11
C ILE A 32 14.30 -1.43 -31.43
N MET A 33 14.43 -0.12 -31.22
CA MET A 33 15.68 0.62 -31.49
C MET A 33 16.38 1.14 -30.23
N PRO A 34 17.73 1.29 -30.26
CA PRO A 34 18.48 1.96 -29.20
C PRO A 34 18.07 3.43 -28.99
N PRO A 35 18.21 3.96 -27.76
CA PRO A 35 17.92 5.36 -27.46
C PRO A 35 18.73 6.36 -28.28
N LEU A 36 18.08 7.46 -28.71
CA LEU A 36 18.68 8.54 -29.52
C LEU A 36 19.89 9.22 -28.88
N LYS A 37 19.90 9.30 -27.55
CA LYS A 37 20.89 10.07 -26.79
C LYS A 37 22.21 9.33 -26.60
N SER A 38 22.31 8.08 -27.03
CA SER A 38 23.51 7.26 -26.88
C SER A 38 24.05 6.82 -28.24
N PRO A 39 25.39 6.85 -28.46
CA PRO A 39 25.99 6.31 -29.67
C PRO A 39 25.61 4.85 -29.90
N ALA A 40 25.27 4.48 -31.14
CA ALA A 40 24.85 3.12 -31.49
C ALA A 40 25.96 2.08 -31.25
N ALA A 41 27.22 2.45 -31.46
CA ALA A 41 28.38 1.57 -31.34
C ALA A 41 28.57 0.98 -29.93
N PHE A 42 28.18 1.72 -28.89
CA PHE A 42 28.39 1.31 -27.48
C PHE A 42 27.11 0.81 -26.79
N HIS A 43 26.07 0.53 -27.57
CA HIS A 43 24.78 0.16 -27.02
C HIS A 43 24.83 -1.13 -26.19
N GLU A 44 25.61 -2.12 -26.62
CA GLU A 44 25.75 -3.40 -25.94
C GLU A 44 26.53 -3.27 -24.63
N GLN A 45 27.65 -2.55 -24.64
CA GLN A 45 28.47 -2.30 -23.44
C GLN A 45 27.65 -1.52 -22.40
N ARG A 46 26.89 -0.52 -22.82
CA ARG A 46 25.97 0.21 -21.94
C ARG A 46 24.90 -0.70 -21.35
N ARG A 47 24.25 -1.53 -22.18
CA ARG A 47 23.25 -2.50 -21.72
C ARG A 47 23.84 -3.48 -20.71
N SER A 48 25.04 -3.99 -20.97
CA SER A 48 25.76 -4.89 -20.07
C SER A 48 26.08 -4.22 -18.73
N LEU A 49 26.56 -2.97 -18.76
CA LEU A 49 26.84 -2.19 -17.56
C LEU A 49 25.58 -1.89 -16.74
N GLU A 50 24.48 -1.50 -17.39
CA GLU A 50 23.19 -1.29 -16.70
C GLU A 50 22.62 -2.60 -16.13
N ARG A 51 22.83 -3.72 -16.83
CA ARG A 51 22.49 -5.04 -16.30
C ARG A 51 23.34 -5.40 -15.08
N ALA A 52 24.67 -5.23 -15.14
CA ALA A 52 25.56 -5.50 -14.01
C ALA A 52 25.19 -4.64 -12.78
N LYS A 53 24.90 -3.35 -12.98
CA LYS A 53 24.41 -2.47 -11.91
C LYS A 53 23.12 -2.98 -11.26
N THR A 54 22.15 -3.41 -12.07
CA THR A 54 20.88 -3.94 -11.54
C THR A 54 21.08 -5.29 -10.85
N GLU A 55 21.95 -6.15 -11.38
CA GLU A 55 22.33 -7.41 -10.74
C GLU A 55 22.98 -7.20 -9.37
N ASP A 56 23.97 -6.30 -9.26
CA ASP A 56 24.64 -6.01 -8.00
C ASP A 56 23.69 -5.36 -6.98
N TYR A 57 22.83 -4.45 -7.45
CA TYR A 57 21.78 -3.85 -6.63
C TYR A 57 20.83 -4.92 -6.07
N LEU A 58 20.35 -5.84 -6.91
CA LEU A 58 19.44 -6.91 -6.52
C LEU A 58 20.12 -7.91 -5.58
N LYS A 59 21.38 -8.31 -5.85
CA LYS A 59 22.16 -9.17 -4.94
C LYS A 59 22.24 -8.56 -3.53
N ARG A 60 22.46 -7.25 -3.42
CA ARG A 60 22.44 -6.54 -2.13
C ARG A 60 21.04 -6.54 -1.50
N LYS A 61 19.98 -6.28 -2.26
CA LYS A 61 18.60 -6.26 -1.76
C LYS A 61 18.10 -7.64 -1.30
N ILE A 62 18.51 -8.71 -1.98
CA ILE A 62 18.15 -10.09 -1.61
C ILE A 62 18.85 -10.48 -0.30
N ARG A 63 20.16 -10.18 -0.15
CA ARG A 63 20.88 -10.45 1.10
C ARG A 63 20.28 -9.72 2.30
N ASN A 64 19.86 -8.47 2.10
CA ASN A 64 19.28 -7.64 3.16
C ASN A 64 17.76 -7.70 3.18
N ARG A 65 17.14 -8.78 2.67
CA ARG A 65 15.69 -8.90 2.61
C ARG A 65 15.12 -9.13 4.03
N PRO A 66 14.25 -8.25 4.54
CA PRO A 66 13.62 -8.45 5.85
C PRO A 66 12.79 -9.72 5.92
N ALA A 67 12.73 -10.33 7.10
CA ALA A 67 11.84 -11.46 7.35
C ALA A 67 10.38 -11.00 7.41
N ARG A 68 9.43 -11.92 7.13
CA ARG A 68 7.99 -11.61 7.22
C ARG A 68 7.62 -11.08 8.62
N SER A 69 8.16 -11.68 9.68
CA SER A 69 7.90 -11.26 11.07
C SER A 69 8.31 -9.82 11.34
N GLU A 70 9.40 -9.35 10.74
CA GLU A 70 9.83 -7.96 10.86
C GLU A 70 8.86 -7.00 10.15
N LEU A 71 8.41 -7.35 8.95
CA LEU A 71 7.40 -6.56 8.22
C LEU A 71 6.08 -6.48 8.99
N VAL A 72 5.70 -7.57 9.66
CA VAL A 72 4.51 -7.63 10.52
C VAL A 72 4.67 -6.76 11.77
N ARG A 73 5.82 -6.85 12.46
CA ARG A 73 6.15 -5.99 13.61
C ARG A 73 6.12 -4.50 13.25
N MET A 74 6.55 -4.17 12.05
CA MET A 74 6.53 -2.80 11.53
C MET A 74 5.16 -2.37 10.97
N HIS A 75 4.12 -3.22 11.07
CA HIS A 75 2.77 -2.97 10.53
C HIS A 75 2.73 -2.70 9.02
N ILE A 76 3.68 -3.28 8.26
CA ILE A 76 3.66 -3.28 6.79
C ILE A 76 2.80 -4.44 6.27
N LEU A 77 2.91 -5.61 6.90
CA LEU A 77 2.09 -6.78 6.62
C LEU A 77 1.19 -7.10 7.83
N GLU A 78 0.06 -7.73 7.57
CA GLU A 78 -0.86 -8.14 8.63
C GLU A 78 -0.41 -9.42 9.35
N GLU A 79 -0.79 -9.52 10.63
CA GLU A 79 -0.65 -10.70 11.48
C GLU A 79 -1.66 -11.80 11.12
N THR A 80 -1.75 -12.18 9.84
CA THR A 80 -2.70 -13.20 9.38
C THR A 80 -2.02 -14.29 8.55
N CYS A 81 -2.46 -15.54 8.76
CA CYS A 81 -2.12 -16.68 7.92
C CYS A 81 -3.09 -16.87 6.75
N ALA A 82 -4.04 -15.94 6.57
CA ALA A 82 -5.03 -15.99 5.51
C ALA A 82 -4.40 -15.68 4.14
N GLU A 83 -5.00 -16.24 3.10
CA GLU A 83 -4.63 -15.99 1.71
C GLU A 83 -4.66 -14.48 1.40
N ALA A 84 -3.72 -14.01 0.57
CA ALA A 84 -3.56 -12.59 0.23
C ALA A 84 -4.86 -11.93 -0.28
N SER A 85 -5.71 -12.68 -0.98
CA SER A 85 -6.99 -12.21 -1.51
C SER A 85 -8.03 -11.88 -0.42
N LEU A 86 -7.92 -12.51 0.77
CA LEU A 86 -8.87 -12.37 1.87
C LEU A 86 -8.42 -11.38 2.96
N GLN A 87 -7.13 -11.04 3.00
CA GLN A 87 -6.55 -10.20 4.07
C GLN A 87 -7.30 -8.88 4.22
N VAL A 88 -7.57 -8.19 3.12
CA VAL A 88 -8.28 -6.89 3.14
C VAL A 88 -9.66 -7.03 3.79
N LYS A 89 -10.44 -8.02 3.38
CA LYS A 89 -11.79 -8.26 3.93
C LYS A 89 -11.73 -8.64 5.41
N GLN A 90 -10.74 -9.44 5.80
CA GLN A 90 -10.53 -9.84 7.19
C GLN A 90 -10.18 -8.64 8.09
N ILE A 91 -9.32 -7.72 7.62
CA ILE A 91 -9.00 -6.48 8.37
C ILE A 91 -10.26 -5.64 8.57
N MET A 92 -11.05 -5.46 7.51
CA MET A 92 -12.29 -4.68 7.58
C MET A 92 -13.26 -5.29 8.60
N LEU A 93 -13.42 -6.61 8.57
CA LEU A 93 -14.25 -7.32 9.54
C LEU A 93 -13.71 -7.21 10.97
N LYS A 94 -12.40 -7.36 11.17
CA LYS A 94 -11.76 -7.20 12.49
C LYS A 94 -11.97 -5.80 13.04
N ARG A 95 -11.85 -4.77 12.20
CA ARG A 95 -12.09 -3.37 12.58
C ARG A 95 -13.55 -3.10 12.92
N ALA A 96 -14.49 -3.61 12.12
CA ALA A 96 -15.92 -3.46 12.38
C ALA A 96 -16.30 -4.08 13.72
N ARG A 97 -15.92 -5.35 13.95
CA ARG A 97 -16.17 -6.05 15.22
C ARG A 97 -15.58 -5.30 16.42
N LEU A 98 -14.35 -4.81 16.29
CA LEU A 98 -13.73 -4.03 17.36
C LEU A 98 -14.48 -2.73 17.65
N ALA A 99 -14.98 -2.05 16.61
CA ALA A 99 -15.76 -0.84 16.78
C ALA A 99 -17.09 -1.12 17.50
N ASP A 100 -17.80 -2.18 17.09
CA ASP A 100 -19.06 -2.60 17.71
C ASP A 100 -18.83 -2.99 19.19
N ASP A 101 -17.83 -3.83 19.47
CA ASP A 101 -17.47 -4.26 20.83
C ASP A 101 -17.09 -3.07 21.74
N LEU A 102 -16.35 -2.10 21.18
CA LEU A 102 -15.99 -0.88 21.91
C LEU A 102 -17.21 0.00 22.15
N ASN A 103 -18.12 0.10 21.19
CA ASN A 103 -19.34 0.89 21.32
C ASN A 103 -20.22 0.33 22.45
N ASP A 104 -20.38 -0.98 22.53
CA ASP A 104 -21.11 -1.63 23.63
C ASP A 104 -20.46 -1.37 24.99
N LYS A 105 -19.13 -1.50 25.08
CA LYS A 105 -18.38 -1.20 26.33
C LYS A 105 -18.49 0.26 26.75
N LEU A 106 -18.51 1.18 25.79
CA LEU A 106 -18.67 2.61 26.05
C LEU A 106 -20.10 2.96 26.46
N SER A 107 -21.10 2.26 25.92
CA SER A 107 -22.50 2.45 26.31
C SER A 107 -22.75 2.11 27.79
N GLN A 108 -22.03 1.11 28.32
CA GLN A 108 -22.09 0.67 29.72
C GLN A 108 -21.00 1.32 30.58
N ARG A 109 -20.46 2.46 30.16
CA ARG A 109 -19.38 3.13 30.88
C ARG A 109 -19.90 3.63 32.24
N PRO A 110 -19.31 3.20 33.38
CA PRO A 110 -19.72 3.65 34.70
C PRO A 110 -19.64 5.17 34.83
N GLY A 111 -20.67 5.76 35.44
CA GLY A 111 -20.68 7.18 35.74
C GLY A 111 -19.63 7.55 36.81
N PRO A 112 -19.29 8.84 36.93
CA PRO A 112 -18.34 9.30 37.95
C PRO A 112 -18.78 8.96 39.38
N MET A 113 -20.09 8.93 39.64
CA MET A 113 -20.64 8.58 40.96
C MET A 113 -20.36 7.11 41.33
N GLU A 114 -20.50 6.20 40.36
CA GLU A 114 -20.23 4.76 40.56
C GLU A 114 -18.75 4.52 40.89
N LEU A 115 -17.84 5.28 40.27
CA LEU A 115 -16.40 5.18 40.52
C LEU A 115 -16.02 5.67 41.92
N ILE A 116 -16.72 6.67 42.46
CA ILE A 116 -16.55 7.17 43.83
C ILE A 116 -17.01 6.11 44.83
N GLN A 117 -18.18 5.50 44.60
CA GLN A 117 -18.72 4.42 45.45
C GLN A 117 -17.79 3.20 45.48
N LYS A 118 -17.18 2.86 44.34
CA LYS A 118 -16.18 1.77 44.24
C LYS A 118 -14.81 2.13 44.79
N ASN A 119 -14.65 3.31 45.43
CA ASN A 119 -13.39 3.81 46.00
C ASN A 119 -12.22 3.90 45.01
N ILE A 120 -12.50 4.00 43.71
CA ILE A 120 -11.49 4.16 42.66
C ILE A 120 -11.09 5.63 42.55
N ILE A 121 -12.08 6.54 42.65
CA ILE A 121 -11.84 7.98 42.71
C ILE A 121 -11.84 8.41 44.19
N PRO A 122 -10.70 8.94 44.70
CA PRO A 122 -10.65 9.47 46.04
C PRO A 122 -11.40 10.79 46.12
N VAL A 123 -12.21 10.95 47.16
CA VAL A 123 -12.96 12.15 47.49
C VAL A 123 -12.80 12.40 49.00
N PRO A 124 -12.66 13.66 49.45
CA PRO A 124 -12.59 13.98 50.88
C PRO A 124 -13.73 13.33 51.66
N SER A 125 -13.42 12.79 52.85
CA SER A 125 -14.36 12.05 53.69
C SER A 125 -15.62 12.83 54.03
N SER A 126 -15.51 14.15 54.23
CA SER A 126 -16.64 15.06 54.44
C SER A 126 -17.64 15.06 53.30
N ILE A 127 -17.17 15.03 52.05
CA ILE A 127 -17.99 15.07 50.84
C ILE A 127 -18.55 13.67 50.53
N ARG A 128 -17.78 12.62 50.80
CA ARG A 128 -18.18 11.22 50.61
C ARG A 128 -19.37 10.84 51.50
N GLN A 129 -19.37 11.23 52.77
CA GLN A 129 -20.45 10.94 53.72
C GLN A 129 -21.77 11.59 53.29
N VAL A 130 -21.70 12.83 52.80
CA VAL A 130 -22.86 13.58 52.29
C VAL A 130 -23.40 12.94 51.01
N LEU A 131 -22.54 12.61 50.04
CA LEU A 131 -22.95 12.01 48.77
C LEU A 131 -23.59 10.62 48.94
N ILE A 132 -23.04 9.76 49.81
CA ILE A 132 -23.59 8.42 50.05
C ILE A 132 -24.86 8.50 50.93
N GLY A 133 -24.89 9.38 51.93
CA GLY A 133 -26.05 9.56 52.81
C GLY A 133 -27.29 10.11 52.09
N THR A 134 -27.11 11.01 51.12
CA THR A 134 -28.23 11.59 50.36
C THR A 134 -28.89 10.58 49.43
N VAL A 135 -28.12 9.63 48.86
CA VAL A 135 -28.66 8.56 47.99
C VAL A 135 -29.59 7.63 48.78
N ILE A 136 -29.30 7.33 50.05
CA ILE A 136 -30.11 6.42 50.88
C ILE A 136 -31.46 7.06 51.28
N GLN A 137 -31.53 8.38 51.49
CA GLN A 137 -32.77 9.05 51.85
C GLN A 137 -33.77 9.15 50.68
N HIS A 138 -33.28 9.22 49.44
CA HIS A 138 -34.15 9.33 48.26
C HIS A 138 -34.84 8.00 47.85
N ILE A 139 -34.35 6.85 48.33
CA ILE A 139 -34.93 5.51 48.06
C ILE A 139 -36.07 5.17 49.03
N HIS A 140 -36.22 5.91 50.14
CA HIS A 140 -37.23 5.67 51.18
C HIS A 140 -38.44 6.60 51.10
N THR A 141 -38.54 7.42 50.06
CA THR A 141 -39.69 8.31 49.80
C THR A 141 -40.37 7.93 48.49
N HIS A 142 -41.07 6.80 48.49
CA HIS A 142 -42.15 6.39 47.58
C HIS A 142 -42.99 5.33 48.31
#